data_AF-A0ABD5TJA4-F1
#
_entry.id   AF-A0ABD5TJA4-F1
#
_cell.length_a   1.000
_cell.length_b   1.000
_cell.length_c   1.000
_cell.angle_alpha   90.00
_cell.angle_beta   90.00
_cell.angle_gamma   90.00
#
_symmetry.space_group_name_H-M   'P 1'
#
loop_
_entity.id
_entity.type
_entity.pdbx_description
1 polymer ?
#
loop_
_entity_poly.entity_id
_entity_poly.type
_entity_poly.pdbx_seq_one_letter_code
_entity_poly.pdbx_strand_id
1 'polypeptide(L)'
;MLDQKVSAQKKWKNKDYSIQVESGDNSVFFTIVATSSNAEFSQFLANETLEIFIKNAGKYISGVNVSVLSKASNASQPNRVNYVKIAGLIFIPAFLLFSLISVWRFIRSGRVEDAKFPEKVYQVPYLGELEIKGK
;
A
#
# COMPACT_ATOMS: atom_id res chain seq x y z
N MET A 1 -14.06 -9.04 -30.62
CA MET A 1 -15.53 -8.99 -30.43
C MET A 1 -15.91 -8.28 -29.13
N LEU A 2 -15.31 -8.65 -27.99
CA LEU A 2 -15.57 -7.98 -26.71
C LEU A 2 -15.14 -6.50 -26.73
N ASP A 3 -13.95 -6.21 -27.23
CA ASP A 3 -13.42 -4.83 -27.33
C ASP A 3 -14.30 -3.92 -28.21
N GLN A 4 -14.97 -4.50 -29.22
CA GLN A 4 -15.90 -3.79 -30.09
C GLN A 4 -17.20 -3.44 -29.34
N LYS A 5 -17.71 -4.36 -28.50
CA LYS A 5 -18.87 -4.10 -27.63
C LYS A 5 -18.54 -3.08 -26.53
N VAL A 6 -17.34 -3.14 -25.95
CA VAL A 6 -16.86 -2.18 -24.94
C VAL A 6 -16.70 -0.79 -25.54
N SER A 7 -16.07 -0.68 -26.72
CA SER A 7 -15.86 0.61 -27.40
C SER A 7 -17.14 1.22 -27.98
N ALA A 8 -18.16 0.41 -28.27
CA ALA A 8 -19.48 0.89 -28.70
C ALA A 8 -20.26 1.60 -27.57
N GLN A 9 -19.99 1.25 -26.31
CA GLN A 9 -20.62 1.90 -25.17
C GLN A 9 -19.77 3.08 -24.68
N LYS A 10 -20.24 4.31 -24.95
CA LYS A 10 -19.59 5.56 -24.48
C LYS A 10 -19.23 5.56 -22.99
N LYS A 11 -20.01 4.88 -22.14
CA LYS A 11 -19.80 4.78 -20.68
C LYS A 11 -18.52 4.04 -20.28
N TRP A 12 -18.01 3.18 -21.15
CA TRP A 12 -16.90 2.25 -20.83
C TRP A 12 -15.66 2.45 -21.71
N LYS A 13 -15.71 3.44 -22.60
CA LYS A 13 -14.58 3.81 -23.46
C LYS A 13 -13.38 4.20 -22.61
N ASN A 14 -12.23 3.56 -22.85
CA ASN A 14 -10.94 3.77 -22.16
C ASN A 14 -10.88 3.31 -20.69
N LYS A 15 -11.69 2.32 -20.29
CA LYS A 15 -11.48 1.69 -18.97
C LYS A 15 -10.53 0.51 -19.11
N ASP A 16 -9.52 0.48 -18.26
CA ASP A 16 -8.64 -0.68 -18.13
C ASP A 16 -9.42 -1.86 -17.53
N TYR A 17 -9.28 -3.03 -18.15
CA TYR A 17 -9.86 -4.27 -17.68
C TYR A 17 -8.91 -5.44 -17.91
N SER A 18 -9.07 -6.47 -17.07
CA SER A 18 -8.41 -7.76 -17.20
C SER A 18 -9.47 -8.85 -17.15
N ILE A 19 -9.31 -9.86 -18.00
CA ILE A 19 -10.20 -11.02 -18.06
C ILE A 19 -9.32 -12.25 -17.92
N GLN A 20 -9.68 -13.11 -16.98
CA GLN A 20 -9.00 -14.38 -16.73
C GLN A 20 -10.04 -15.49 -16.76
N VAL A 21 -9.67 -16.61 -17.36
CA VAL A 21 -10.48 -17.83 -17.33
C VAL A 21 -9.70 -18.84 -16.50
N GLU A 22 -10.27 -19.21 -15.37
CA GLU A 22 -9.71 -20.20 -14.46
C GLU A 22 -10.46 -21.52 -14.64
N SER A 23 -9.73 -22.62 -14.68
CA SER A 23 -10.26 -23.98 -14.66
C SER A 23 -9.55 -24.74 -13.56
N GLY A 24 -10.30 -25.43 -12.70
CA GLY A 24 -9.70 -26.37 -11.75
C GLY A 24 -9.09 -27.57 -12.47
N ASP A 25 -8.09 -28.20 -11.88
CA ASP A 25 -7.48 -29.43 -12.42
C ASP A 25 -8.56 -30.52 -12.61
N ASN A 26 -8.66 -31.05 -13.83
CA ASN A 26 -9.69 -32.01 -14.26
C ASN A 26 -11.15 -31.56 -14.03
N SER A 27 -11.40 -30.25 -13.95
CA SER A 27 -12.72 -29.70 -13.72
C SER A 27 -13.44 -29.38 -15.04
N VAL A 28 -14.72 -29.75 -15.11
CA VAL A 28 -15.64 -29.32 -16.18
C VAL A 28 -16.17 -27.90 -15.92
N PHE A 29 -15.80 -27.31 -14.78
CA PHE A 29 -16.17 -25.96 -14.39
C PHE A 29 -15.11 -24.95 -14.84
N PHE A 30 -15.57 -23.94 -15.58
CA PHE A 30 -14.79 -22.78 -15.96
C PHE A 30 -15.31 -21.56 -15.20
N THR A 31 -14.39 -20.81 -14.60
CA THR A 31 -14.69 -19.56 -13.91
C THR A 31 -14.14 -18.41 -14.74
N ILE A 32 -15.01 -17.46 -15.10
CA ILE A 32 -14.61 -16.25 -15.82
C ILE A 32 -14.51 -15.11 -14.81
N VAL A 33 -13.30 -14.60 -14.61
CA VAL A 33 -13.01 -13.49 -13.70
C VAL A 33 -12.75 -12.23 -14.53
N ALA A 34 -13.65 -11.26 -14.42
CA ALA A 34 -13.47 -9.93 -15.03
C ALA A 34 -13.13 -8.90 -13.94
N THR A 35 -12.00 -8.24 -14.09
CA THR A 35 -11.51 -7.21 -13.17
C THR A 35 -11.46 -5.86 -13.88
N SER A 36 -12.05 -4.85 -13.27
CA SER A 36 -11.92 -3.45 -13.69
C SER A 36 -12.07 -2.51 -12.50
N SER A 37 -11.74 -1.23 -12.71
CA SER A 37 -11.88 -0.17 -11.70
C SER A 37 -13.33 0.14 -11.30
N ASN A 38 -14.32 -0.36 -12.03
CA ASN A 38 -15.74 -0.10 -11.78
C ASN A 38 -16.52 -1.41 -11.63
N ALA A 39 -17.26 -1.53 -10.53
CA ALA A 39 -18.01 -2.74 -10.18
C ALA A 39 -19.08 -3.11 -11.22
N GLU A 40 -19.86 -2.13 -11.69
CA GLU A 40 -20.86 -2.35 -12.75
C GLU A 40 -20.21 -2.77 -14.06
N PHE A 41 -19.04 -2.19 -14.39
CA PHE A 41 -18.33 -2.54 -15.61
C PHE A 41 -17.80 -3.97 -15.58
N SER A 42 -17.25 -4.40 -14.44
CA SER A 42 -16.74 -5.75 -14.24
C SER A 42 -17.88 -6.78 -14.37
N GLN A 43 -19.07 -6.47 -13.86
CA GLN A 43 -20.24 -7.33 -14.01
C GLN A 43 -20.70 -7.43 -15.47
N PHE A 44 -20.75 -6.30 -16.18
CA PHE A 44 -21.07 -6.27 -17.61
C PHE A 44 -20.05 -7.10 -18.42
N LEU A 45 -18.75 -6.88 -18.19
CA LEU A 45 -17.67 -7.62 -18.85
C LEU A 45 -17.75 -9.12 -18.61
N ALA A 46 -18.02 -9.55 -17.37
CA ALA A 46 -18.13 -10.96 -17.04
C ALA A 46 -19.31 -11.63 -17.78
N ASN A 47 -20.47 -10.97 -17.81
CA ASN A 47 -21.65 -11.50 -18.52
C ASN A 47 -21.43 -11.57 -20.04
N GLU A 48 -20.87 -10.52 -20.65
CA GLU A 48 -20.57 -10.49 -22.08
C GLU A 48 -19.51 -11.52 -22.49
N THR A 49 -18.48 -11.68 -21.66
CA THR A 49 -17.44 -12.69 -21.88
C THR A 49 -18.02 -14.10 -21.78
N LEU A 50 -18.93 -14.33 -20.83
CA LEU A 50 -19.63 -15.60 -20.68
C LEU A 50 -20.47 -15.97 -21.91
N GLU A 51 -21.22 -15.02 -22.48
CA GLU A 51 -21.97 -15.27 -23.72
C GLU A 51 -21.05 -15.62 -24.90
N ILE A 52 -19.94 -14.89 -25.05
CA ILE A 52 -18.95 -15.17 -26.11
C ILE A 52 -18.30 -16.53 -25.88
N PHE A 53 -18.00 -16.87 -24.62
CA PHE A 53 -17.42 -18.15 -24.25
C PHE A 53 -18.35 -19.30 -24.61
N ILE A 54 -19.62 -19.24 -24.22
CA ILE A 54 -20.62 -20.27 -24.57
C ILE A 54 -20.76 -20.41 -26.09
N LYS A 55 -20.85 -19.29 -26.81
CA LYS A 55 -20.97 -19.29 -28.27
C LYS A 55 -19.78 -19.93 -28.97
N ASN A 56 -18.57 -19.75 -28.44
CA ASN A 56 -17.37 -20.34 -29.00
C ASN A 56 -17.18 -21.79 -28.56
N ALA A 57 -17.39 -22.10 -27.28
CA ALA A 57 -17.32 -23.46 -26.73
C ALA A 57 -18.31 -24.39 -27.44
N GLY A 58 -19.54 -23.93 -27.70
CA GLY A 58 -20.54 -24.71 -28.43
C GLY A 58 -20.15 -25.06 -29.88
N LYS A 59 -19.17 -24.38 -30.48
CA LYS A 59 -18.63 -24.75 -31.80
C LYS A 59 -17.63 -25.90 -31.76
N TYR A 60 -16.92 -26.04 -30.63
CA TYR A 60 -15.83 -27.02 -30.49
C TYR A 60 -16.25 -28.24 -29.67
N ILE A 61 -17.27 -28.11 -28.82
CA ILE A 61 -17.76 -29.17 -27.95
C ILE A 61 -19.15 -29.58 -28.42
N SER A 62 -19.20 -30.32 -29.52
CA SER A 62 -20.44 -30.88 -30.05
C SER A 62 -20.97 -31.98 -29.13
N GLY A 63 -22.22 -31.84 -28.66
CA GLY A 63 -22.91 -32.86 -27.86
C GLY A 63 -22.84 -32.69 -26.34
N VAL A 64 -22.23 -31.60 -25.83
CA VAL A 64 -22.20 -31.29 -24.38
C VAL A 64 -23.00 -30.02 -24.10
N ASN A 65 -23.90 -30.09 -23.12
CA ASN A 65 -24.67 -28.93 -22.67
C ASN A 65 -23.81 -28.05 -21.76
N VAL A 66 -23.41 -26.87 -22.25
CA VAL A 66 -22.76 -25.85 -21.42
C VAL A 66 -23.84 -25.11 -20.63
N SER A 67 -23.87 -25.30 -19.31
CA SER A 67 -24.82 -24.63 -18.42
C SER A 67 -24.14 -23.54 -17.61
N VAL A 68 -24.86 -22.44 -17.38
CA VAL A 68 -24.38 -21.33 -16.54
C VAL A 68 -24.73 -21.64 -15.10
N LEU A 69 -23.73 -22.02 -14.30
CA LEU A 69 -23.92 -22.33 -12.88
C LEU A 69 -24.24 -21.06 -12.06
N SER A 70 -23.58 -19.94 -12.37
CA SER A 70 -23.79 -18.66 -11.71
C SER A 70 -23.54 -17.49 -12.66
N LYS A 71 -24.45 -16.51 -12.67
CA LYS A 71 -24.21 -15.21 -13.32
C LYS A 71 -23.23 -14.38 -12.51
N ALA A 72 -22.63 -13.36 -13.14
CA ALA A 72 -21.70 -12.47 -12.48
C ALA A 72 -22.35 -11.80 -11.24
N SER A 73 -21.81 -12.12 -10.07
CA SER A 73 -22.18 -11.48 -8.80
C SER A 73 -21.55 -10.09 -8.69
N ASN A 74 -22.05 -9.27 -7.77
CA ASN A 74 -21.50 -7.94 -7.48
C ASN A 74 -19.98 -8.04 -7.29
N ALA A 75 -19.24 -7.19 -8.02
CA ALA A 75 -17.79 -7.19 -7.99
C ALA A 75 -17.31 -6.86 -6.57
N SER A 76 -16.72 -7.84 -5.89
CA SER A 76 -16.04 -7.61 -4.63
C SER A 76 -14.79 -6.80 -4.91
N GLN A 77 -14.62 -5.66 -4.23
CA GLN A 77 -13.38 -4.89 -4.35
C GLN A 77 -12.22 -5.78 -3.87
N PRO A 78 -11.16 -6.00 -4.67
CA PRO A 78 -9.99 -6.70 -4.19
C PRO A 78 -9.46 -5.94 -2.97
N ASN A 79 -9.03 -6.69 -1.95
CA ASN A 79 -8.56 -6.20 -0.66
C ASN A 79 -7.62 -5.01 -0.84
N ARG A 80 -8.15 -3.79 -0.74
CA ARG A 80 -7.40 -2.57 -1.06
C ARG A 80 -6.34 -2.42 0.01
N VAL A 81 -5.08 -2.53 -0.38
CA VAL A 81 -3.95 -2.36 0.53
C VAL A 81 -4.11 -1.03 1.26
N ASN A 82 -4.27 -1.09 2.57
CA ASN A 82 -4.58 0.11 3.34
C ASN A 82 -3.28 0.87 3.60
N TYR A 83 -2.94 1.77 2.67
CA TYR A 83 -1.74 2.60 2.73
C TYR A 83 -1.65 3.41 4.04
N VAL A 84 -2.78 3.76 4.66
CA VAL A 84 -2.80 4.44 5.97
C VAL A 84 -2.30 3.52 7.08
N LYS A 85 -2.67 2.23 7.06
CA LYS A 85 -2.15 1.23 8.02
C LYS A 85 -0.65 1.00 7.83
N ILE A 86 -0.19 0.91 6.58
CA ILE A 86 1.24 0.72 6.27
C ILE A 86 2.04 1.96 6.69
N ALA A 87 1.55 3.16 6.37
CA ALA A 87 2.20 4.40 6.77
C ALA A 87 2.27 4.54 8.30
N GLY A 88 1.20 4.20 9.02
CA GLY A 88 1.20 4.18 10.48
C GLY A 88 2.21 3.18 11.06
N LEU A 89 2.29 1.98 10.49
CA LEU A 89 3.21 0.93 10.93
C LEU A 89 4.69 1.37 10.81
N ILE A 90 5.04 2.14 9.79
CA ILE A 90 6.42 2.60 9.56
C ILE A 90 6.71 3.90 10.33
N PHE A 91 5.76 4.84 10.34
CA PHE A 91 5.97 6.17 10.92
C PHE A 91 6.14 6.13 12.43
N ILE A 92 5.29 5.37 13.14
CA ILE A 92 5.31 5.30 14.61
C ILE A 92 6.67 4.83 15.16
N PRO A 93 7.24 3.68 14.73
CA PRO A 93 8.54 3.23 15.23
C PRO A 93 9.68 4.13 14.79
N ALA A 94 9.65 4.67 13.56
CA ALA A 94 10.68 5.59 13.07
C ALA A 94 10.71 6.89 13.88
N PHE A 95 9.54 7.46 14.18
CA PHE A 95 9.41 8.66 15.00
C PHE A 95 9.91 8.41 16.44
N LEU A 96 9.53 7.28 17.04
CA LEU A 96 10.00 6.91 18.38
C LEU A 96 11.53 6.76 18.44
N LEU A 97 12.11 6.04 17.48
CA LEU A 97 13.57 5.86 17.41
C LEU A 97 14.30 7.18 17.22
N PHE A 98 13.81 8.03 16.30
CA PHE A 98 14.43 9.32 16.03
C PHE A 98 14.33 10.27 17.22
N SER A 99 13.19 10.28 17.91
CA SER A 99 12.98 11.05 19.14
C SER A 99 13.96 10.61 20.24
N LEU A 100 14.10 9.29 20.45
CA LEU A 100 15.00 8.73 21.46
C LEU A 100 16.47 9.10 21.20
N ILE A 101 16.91 9.00 19.94
CA ILE A 101 18.27 9.37 19.52
C ILE A 101 18.50 10.87 19.71
N SER A 102 17.51 11.70 19.38
CA SER A 102 17.60 13.16 19.52
C SER A 102 17.75 13.57 20.98
N VAL A 103 16.96 12.99 21.88
CA VAL A 103 17.07 13.22 23.33
C VAL A 103 18.41 12.76 23.86
N TRP A 104 18.88 11.57 23.47
CA TRP A 104 20.19 11.06 23.88
C TRP A 104 21.35 11.98 23.43
N ARG A 105 21.29 12.46 22.18
CA ARG A 105 22.26 13.41 21.64
C ARG A 105 22.22 14.74 22.38
N PHE A 106 21.03 15.24 22.72
CA PHE A 106 20.86 16.48 23.47
C PHE A 106 21.48 16.39 24.87
N ILE A 107 21.22 15.30 25.61
CA ILE A 107 21.80 15.07 26.95
C ILE A 107 23.34 14.98 26.88
N ARG A 108 23.88 14.30 25.86
CA ARG A 108 25.34 14.19 25.69
C ARG A 108 25.99 15.51 25.29
N SER A 109 25.34 16.31 24.44
CA SER A 109 25.86 17.61 23.99
C SER A 109 25.74 18.68 25.08
N GLY A 110 24.68 18.66 25.88
CA GLY A 110 24.47 19.60 26.99
C GLY A 110 25.41 19.40 28.19
N ARG A 111 26.18 18.31 28.24
CA ARG A 111 27.19 18.05 29.29
C ARG A 111 28.58 18.59 28.97
N VAL A 112 28.80 19.21 27.80
CA VAL A 112 30.17 19.55 27.33
C VAL A 112 30.58 21.01 27.63
N GLU A 113 29.70 21.89 28.11
CA GLU A 113 30.04 23.32 28.24
C GLU A 113 30.54 23.82 29.61
N ASP A 114 30.36 23.11 30.72
CA ASP A 114 30.57 23.73 32.04
C ASP A 114 31.79 23.29 32.86
N ALA A 115 32.72 22.51 32.30
CA ALA A 115 34.03 22.35 32.97
C ALA A 115 34.89 23.62 32.85
N LYS A 116 34.60 24.51 31.88
CA LYS A 116 35.39 25.74 31.60
C LYS A 116 34.66 27.04 31.96
N PHE A 117 33.39 26.98 32.32
CA PHE A 117 32.59 28.14 32.69
C PHE A 117 32.98 28.73 34.06
N PRO A 118 33.18 27.93 35.14
CA PRO A 118 33.57 28.51 36.42
C PRO A 118 34.98 29.13 36.38
N GLU A 119 35.88 28.60 35.56
CA GLU A 119 37.27 29.10 35.46
C GLU A 119 37.36 30.48 34.80
N LYS A 120 36.51 30.77 33.81
CA LYS A 120 36.45 32.07 33.13
C LYS A 120 35.67 33.14 33.89
N VAL A 121 34.62 32.76 34.63
CA VAL A 121 33.78 33.73 35.35
C VAL A 121 34.35 34.05 36.73
N TYR A 122 34.97 33.08 37.42
CA TYR A 122 35.39 33.27 38.81
C TYR A 122 36.87 33.64 39.01
N GLN A 123 37.68 33.80 37.94
CA GLN A 123 39.11 34.17 38.04
C GLN A 123 39.85 33.41 39.17
N VAL A 124 39.50 32.14 39.36
CA VAL A 124 39.95 31.29 40.47
C VAL A 124 41.49 31.17 40.60
N PRO A 125 42.35 31.35 39.56
CA PRO A 125 43.80 31.36 39.79
C PRO A 125 44.31 32.49 40.70
N TYR A 126 43.53 33.54 40.99
CA TYR A 126 43.98 34.68 41.82
C TYR A 126 43.53 34.65 43.29
N LEU A 127 42.77 33.62 43.71
CA LEU A 127 42.34 33.49 45.12
C LEU A 127 43.38 32.79 46.01
N GLY A 128 44.47 32.27 45.43
CA GLY A 128 45.53 31.54 46.16
C GLY A 128 46.74 32.37 46.60
N GLU A 129 46.89 33.62 46.13
CA GLU A 129 48.05 34.47 46.43
C GLU A 129 47.61 35.76 47.11
N LEU A 130 47.16 35.67 48.36
CA LEU A 130 47.15 36.81 49.26
C LEU A 130 48.45 36.79 50.07
N GLU A 131 49.50 37.41 49.56
CA GLU A 131 50.67 37.77 50.36
C GLU A 131 50.23 38.78 51.44
N ILE A 132 50.08 38.31 52.67
CA ILE A 132 49.90 39.19 53.83
C ILE A 132 51.26 39.79 54.16
N LYS A 133 51.54 40.99 53.65
CA LYS A 133 52.72 41.78 54.03
C LYS A 133 52.48 42.41 55.41
N GLY A 134 52.97 41.72 56.45
CA GLY A 134 52.97 42.24 57.82
C GLY A 134 53.85 43.49 57.94
N LYS A 135 53.37 44.49 58.68
CA LYS A 135 54.11 45.69 59.08
C LYS A 135 54.12 45.78 60.59
#